data_AF-A0A2D4GIH0-F1
#
_entry.id   AF-A0A2D4GIH0-F1
#
_cell.length_a   1.000
_cell.length_b   1.000
_cell.length_c   1.000
_cell.angle_alpha   90.00
_cell.angle_beta   90.00
_cell.angle_gamma   90.00
#
_symmetry.space_group_name_H-M   'P 1'
#
loop_
_entity.id
_entity.type
_entity.pdbx_description
1 polymer ?
#
loop_
_entity_poly.entity_id
_entity_poly.type
_entity_poly.pdbx_seq_one_letter_code
_entity_poly.pdbx_strand_id
1 'polypeptide(L)'
;GYLHSHWHLYPEGVGARQQQVTAYLHKDLNNLWIIRKHNLNRDYSDPSFPVEFVKHGDIIHLEHKETTRNLHSHQHEAPLTRKHFQVTGYGINGSGDSNDFWRI
;
A
#
# COMPACT_ATOMS: atom_id res chain seq x y z
N GLY A 1 -13.60 -0.33 -8.60
CA GLY A 1 -13.82 -1.06 -7.33
C GLY A 1 -13.06 -0.37 -6.23
N TYR A 2 -13.19 -0.87 -5.00
CA TYR A 2 -12.37 -0.47 -3.85
C TYR A 2 -10.98 -1.08 -3.97
N LEU A 3 -9.93 -0.33 -3.64
CA LEU A 3 -8.58 -0.88 -3.49
C LEU A 3 -8.60 -1.92 -2.36
N HIS A 4 -8.16 -3.13 -2.65
CA HIS A 4 -8.34 -4.29 -1.78
C HIS A 4 -7.07 -5.11 -1.66
N SER A 5 -6.81 -5.69 -0.49
CA SER A 5 -5.71 -6.62 -0.26
C SER A 5 -6.10 -7.71 0.73
N HIS A 6 -5.43 -8.86 0.68
CA HIS A 6 -5.75 -10.01 1.53
C HIS A 6 -4.52 -10.88 1.74
N TRP A 7 -4.53 -11.82 2.68
CA TRP A 7 -3.35 -12.63 3.05
C TRP A 7 -2.73 -13.49 1.94
N HIS A 8 -3.44 -13.75 0.85
CA HIS A 8 -2.91 -14.50 -0.29
C HIS A 8 -1.78 -13.74 -1.03
N LEU A 9 -0.75 -14.49 -1.38
CA LEU A 9 0.38 -14.01 -2.19
C LEU A 9 0.11 -14.26 -3.69
N TYR A 10 0.78 -13.52 -4.56
CA TYR A 10 0.86 -13.92 -5.96
C TYR A 10 1.45 -15.33 -6.09
N PRO A 11 0.93 -16.18 -7.00
CA PRO A 11 1.40 -17.53 -7.16
C PRO A 11 2.84 -17.55 -7.70
N GLU A 12 3.51 -18.68 -7.52
CA GLU A 12 4.84 -18.89 -8.09
C GLU A 12 4.82 -18.73 -9.62
N GLY A 13 5.87 -18.09 -10.16
CA GLY A 13 5.97 -17.77 -11.58
C GLY A 13 5.21 -16.52 -12.03
N VAL A 14 4.48 -15.83 -11.14
CA VAL A 14 3.75 -14.59 -11.45
C VAL A 14 4.33 -13.41 -10.67
N GLY A 15 5.34 -12.76 -11.27
CA GLY A 15 6.02 -11.61 -10.68
C GLY A 15 6.70 -11.95 -9.36
N ALA A 16 6.77 -10.97 -8.46
CA ALA A 16 7.27 -11.19 -7.12
C ALA A 16 6.22 -11.92 -6.26
N ARG A 17 6.69 -12.85 -5.43
CA ARG A 17 5.85 -13.62 -4.48
C ARG A 17 5.51 -12.78 -3.24
N GLN A 18 4.80 -11.69 -3.45
CA GLN A 18 4.35 -10.74 -2.43
C GLN A 18 2.81 -10.74 -2.35
N GLN A 19 2.25 -10.02 -1.38
CA GLN A 19 0.81 -9.98 -1.13
C GLN A 19 0.06 -9.40 -2.34
N GLN A 20 -1.08 -9.99 -2.67
CA GLN A 20 -1.92 -9.53 -3.77
C GLN A 20 -2.63 -8.22 -3.43
N VAL A 21 -2.63 -7.28 -4.37
CA VAL A 21 -3.48 -6.09 -4.35
C VAL A 21 -4.42 -6.15 -5.55
N THR A 22 -5.69 -5.88 -5.31
CA THR A 22 -6.77 -6.02 -6.31
C THR A 22 -7.76 -4.87 -6.22
N ALA A 23 -8.78 -4.88 -7.10
CA ALA A 23 -9.95 -4.05 -6.97
C ALA A 23 -11.18 -4.93 -6.68
N TYR A 24 -11.83 -4.71 -5.54
CA TYR A 24 -13.00 -5.48 -5.12
C TYR A 24 -14.29 -4.63 -5.21
N LEU A 25 -15.43 -5.25 -5.49
CA LEU A 25 -16.66 -4.51 -5.77
C LEU A 25 -17.56 -4.29 -4.53
N HIS A 26 -17.33 -5.04 -3.45
CA HIS A 26 -18.17 -4.98 -2.25
C HIS A 26 -17.44 -4.30 -1.09
N LYS A 27 -18.22 -3.81 -0.11
CA LYS A 27 -17.67 -3.26 1.14
C LYS A 27 -17.11 -4.42 1.97
N ASP A 28 -15.86 -4.29 2.39
CA ASP A 28 -15.09 -5.28 3.14
C ASP A 28 -14.05 -4.57 4.02
N LEU A 29 -13.66 -5.16 5.14
CA LEU A 29 -12.59 -4.61 5.99
C LEU A 29 -11.22 -4.62 5.29
N ASN A 30 -11.02 -5.56 4.37
CA ASN A 30 -9.86 -5.65 3.48
C ASN A 30 -9.79 -4.53 2.42
N ASN A 31 -10.74 -3.59 2.43
CA ASN A 31 -10.68 -2.37 1.62
C ASN A 31 -10.05 -1.19 2.37
N LEU A 32 -9.72 -1.35 3.67
CA LEU A 32 -9.28 -0.24 4.52
C LEU A 32 -7.76 -0.04 4.43
N TRP A 33 -7.37 1.21 4.15
CA TRP A 33 -5.98 1.65 4.08
C TRP A 33 -5.75 2.84 5.02
N ILE A 34 -4.59 2.87 5.66
CA ILE A 34 -4.13 3.95 6.50
C ILE A 34 -3.11 4.77 5.71
N ILE A 35 -3.34 6.08 5.60
CA ILE A 35 -2.41 7.00 4.94
C ILE A 35 -1.46 7.58 5.98
N ARG A 36 -0.16 7.54 5.70
CA ARG A 36 0.89 8.22 6.48
C ARG A 36 1.73 9.10 5.54
N LYS A 37 2.06 10.33 5.94
CA LYS A 37 3.02 11.15 5.18
C LYS A 37 4.44 10.68 5.45
N HIS A 38 5.28 10.66 4.41
CA HIS A 38 6.65 10.14 4.48
C HIS A 38 7.58 10.96 5.41
N ASN A 39 7.42 12.28 5.45
CA ASN A 39 8.42 13.20 6.02
C ASN A 39 8.17 13.60 7.48
N LEU A 40 7.44 12.80 8.25
CA LEU A 40 7.10 13.14 9.63
C LEU A 40 7.56 12.03 10.57
N ASN A 41 8.63 12.30 11.33
CA ASN A 41 8.89 11.64 12.62
C ASN A 41 7.84 12.12 13.64
N ARG A 42 6.57 11.87 13.36
CA ARG A 42 5.46 12.17 14.26
C ARG A 42 4.78 10.88 14.64
N ASP A 43 4.47 10.80 15.92
CA ASP A 43 3.50 9.86 16.41
C ASP A 43 2.10 10.38 16.06
N TYR A 44 1.46 9.75 15.06
CA TYR A 44 0.09 10.10 14.67
C TYR A 44 -0.95 9.80 15.77
N SER A 45 -0.56 9.11 16.84
CA SER A 45 -1.41 8.86 18.00
C SER A 45 -1.30 9.93 19.09
N ASP A 46 -0.32 10.84 19.00
CA ASP A 46 -0.14 11.92 19.98
C ASP A 46 -1.15 13.06 19.72
N PRO A 47 -2.11 13.29 20.65
CA PRO A 47 -3.17 14.29 20.48
C PRO A 47 -2.64 15.74 20.54
N SER A 48 -1.37 15.96 20.90
CA SER A 48 -0.76 17.28 20.89
C SER A 48 -0.48 17.80 19.47
N PHE A 49 -0.40 16.91 18.47
CA PHE A 49 -0.22 17.32 17.09
C PHE A 49 -1.55 17.70 16.43
N PRO A 50 -1.59 18.82 15.68
CA PRO A 50 -2.78 19.17 14.92
C PRO A 50 -3.04 18.15 13.81
N VAL A 51 -4.33 17.96 13.49
CA VAL A 51 -4.75 17.15 12.34
C VAL A 51 -4.13 17.71 11.06
N GLU A 52 -3.44 16.84 10.33
CA GLU A 52 -2.84 17.19 9.06
C GLU A 52 -3.61 16.55 7.90
N PHE A 53 -4.00 17.39 6.95
CA PHE A 53 -4.68 16.94 5.73
C PHE A 53 -3.67 16.53 4.67
N VAL A 54 -3.99 15.46 3.95
CA VAL A 54 -3.30 15.05 2.71
C VAL A 54 -3.69 16.02 1.60
N LYS A 55 -2.70 16.49 0.84
CA LYS A 55 -2.85 17.44 -0.26
C LYS A 55 -2.23 16.88 -1.53
N HIS A 56 -2.66 17.40 -2.68
CA HIS A 56 -2.00 17.10 -3.96
C HIS A 56 -0.52 17.51 -3.91
N GLY A 57 0.34 16.66 -4.46
CA GLY A 57 1.79 16.77 -4.41
C GLY A 57 2.43 16.09 -3.19
N ASP A 58 1.65 15.72 -2.17
CA ASP A 58 2.19 15.05 -0.98
C ASP A 58 2.72 13.65 -1.33
N ILE A 59 3.81 13.28 -0.67
CA ILE A 59 4.37 11.92 -0.71
C ILE A 59 3.86 11.16 0.53
N ILE A 60 3.15 10.07 0.28
CA ILE A 60 2.49 9.26 1.30
C ILE A 60 2.89 7.79 1.21
N HIS A 61 2.62 7.07 2.28
CA HIS A 61 2.58 5.62 2.36
C HIS A 61 1.13 5.19 2.56
N LEU A 62 0.75 4.07 1.96
CA LEU A 62 -0.56 3.44 2.12
C LEU A 62 -0.34 2.09 2.81
N GLU A 63 -0.74 1.97 4.07
CA GLU A 63 -0.63 0.73 4.85
C GLU A 63 -1.99 0.03 4.85
N HIS A 64 -2.04 -1.22 4.39
CA HIS A 64 -3.26 -2.02 4.44
C HIS A 64 -3.61 -2.35 5.89
N LYS A 65 -4.80 -1.96 6.35
CA LYS A 65 -5.15 -1.99 7.77
C LYS A 65 -5.11 -3.40 8.37
N GLU A 66 -5.63 -4.39 7.65
CA GLU A 66 -5.77 -5.75 8.18
C GLU A 66 -4.45 -6.55 8.18
N THR A 67 -3.51 -6.23 7.27
CA THR A 67 -2.28 -7.03 7.10
C THR A 67 -0.99 -6.26 7.40
N THR A 68 -1.11 -4.96 7.69
CA THR A 68 -0.02 -4.01 7.95
C THR A 68 1.07 -3.97 6.87
N ARG A 69 0.72 -4.39 5.64
CA ARG A 69 1.58 -4.34 4.44
C ARG A 69 1.44 -2.97 3.76
N ASN A 70 2.53 -2.46 3.22
CA ASN A 70 2.55 -1.24 2.42
C ASN A 70 2.10 -1.53 0.99
N LEU A 71 1.36 -0.61 0.37
CA LEU A 71 1.16 -0.60 -1.07
C LEU A 71 2.50 -0.37 -1.74
N HIS A 72 2.89 -1.28 -2.62
CA HIS A 72 4.22 -1.33 -3.21
C HIS A 72 4.14 -1.60 -4.70
N SER A 73 5.16 -1.16 -5.43
CA SER A 73 5.38 -1.57 -6.82
C SER A 73 6.86 -1.69 -7.11
N HIS A 74 7.23 -2.46 -8.14
CA HIS A 74 8.62 -2.77 -8.45
C HIS A 74 8.77 -3.12 -9.93
N GLN A 75 10.00 -3.31 -10.40
CA GLN A 75 10.30 -3.67 -11.79
C GLN A 75 10.02 -5.15 -12.13
N HIS A 76 8.87 -5.67 -11.70
CA HIS A 76 8.32 -6.95 -12.17
C HIS A 76 7.04 -6.70 -12.97
N GLU A 77 6.83 -7.48 -14.03
CA GLU A 77 5.64 -7.38 -14.87
C GLU A 77 4.36 -7.67 -14.07
N ALA A 78 3.31 -6.90 -14.33
CA ALA A 78 1.98 -7.15 -13.79
C ALA A 78 1.43 -8.51 -14.29
N PRO A 79 0.58 -9.19 -13.50
CA PRO A 79 0.13 -10.57 -13.77
C PRO A 79 -0.64 -10.75 -15.09
N LEU A 80 -1.31 -9.70 -15.58
CA LEU A 80 -2.14 -9.75 -16.79
C LEU A 80 -1.63 -8.77 -17.87
N THR A 81 -1.51 -7.49 -17.52
CA THR A 81 -1.02 -6.47 -18.46
C THR A 81 0.50 -6.37 -18.37
N ARG A 82 1.21 -7.25 -19.07
CA ARG A 82 2.67 -7.42 -18.96
C ARG A 82 3.50 -6.16 -19.30
N LYS A 83 2.88 -5.12 -19.87
CA LYS A 83 3.50 -3.80 -20.11
C LYS A 83 3.56 -2.90 -18.87
N HIS A 84 2.84 -3.26 -17.81
CA HIS A 84 2.81 -2.50 -16.55
C HIS A 84 3.59 -3.23 -15.46
N PHE A 85 3.88 -2.50 -14.39
CA PHE A 85 4.49 -3.07 -13.19
C PHE A 85 3.45 -3.69 -12.26
N GLN A 86 3.86 -4.76 -11.58
CA GLN A 86 3.08 -5.40 -10.55
C GLN A 86 2.90 -4.46 -9.36
N VAL A 87 1.70 -4.49 -8.76
CA VAL A 87 1.39 -3.79 -7.52
C VAL A 87 1.10 -4.85 -6.46
N THR A 88 1.69 -4.69 -5.29
CA THR A 88 1.72 -5.70 -4.22
C THR A 88 1.54 -5.07 -2.84
N GLY A 89 1.29 -5.92 -1.84
CA GLY A 89 1.54 -5.59 -0.44
C GLY A 89 2.94 -6.06 -0.03
N TYR A 90 3.80 -5.14 0.43
CA TYR A 90 5.18 -5.40 0.81
C TYR A 90 5.50 -4.85 2.21
N GLY A 91 6.62 -5.28 2.81
CA GLY A 91 7.01 -4.83 4.15
C GLY A 91 6.03 -5.27 5.24
N ILE A 92 6.25 -4.91 6.48
CA ILE A 92 5.32 -5.09 7.61
C ILE A 92 5.73 -4.16 8.75
N ASN A 93 4.77 -3.53 9.43
CA ASN A 93 5.01 -2.70 10.63
C ASN A 93 6.14 -1.67 10.43
N GLY A 94 6.12 -0.94 9.31
CA GLY A 94 7.11 0.10 9.00
C GLY A 94 8.41 -0.41 8.36
N SER A 95 8.60 -1.73 8.16
CA SER A 95 9.58 -2.21 7.18
C SER A 95 9.07 -1.97 5.77
N GLY A 96 9.98 -1.72 4.82
CA GLY A 96 9.65 -1.30 3.48
C GLY A 96 10.85 -0.70 2.75
N ASP A 97 10.63 -0.15 1.57
CA ASP A 97 11.64 0.59 0.81
C ASP A 97 11.03 1.82 0.09
N SER A 98 11.85 2.52 -0.71
CA SER A 98 11.42 3.74 -1.40
C SER A 98 10.29 3.53 -2.41
N ASN A 99 10.01 2.29 -2.81
CA ASN A 99 8.92 2.00 -3.73
C ASN A 99 7.55 1.87 -3.03
N ASP A 100 7.51 2.04 -1.70
CA ASP A 100 6.27 2.18 -0.93
C ASP A 100 5.73 3.62 -0.95
N PHE A 101 6.47 4.56 -1.57
CA PHE A 101 6.17 5.99 -1.51
C PHE A 101 5.39 6.44 -2.74
N TRP A 102 4.20 6.99 -2.52
CA TRP A 102 3.27 7.40 -3.57
C TRP A 102 3.03 8.89 -3.52
N ARG A 103 3.06 9.54 -4.69
CA ARG A 103 2.66 10.95 -4.83
C ARG A 103 1.17 11.01 -5.18
N ILE A 104 0.41 11.81 -4.43
CA ILE A 104 -1.02 12.12 -4.68
C ILE A 104 -1.16 13.33 -5.61
#